data_AF-A0A961XUR1-F1
#
_entry.id   AF-A0A961XUR1-F1
#
_cell.length_a   1.000
_cell.length_b   1.000
_cell.length_c   1.000
_cell.angle_alpha   90.00
_cell.angle_beta   90.00
_cell.angle_gamma   90.00
#
_symmetry.space_group_name_H-M   'P 1'
#
loop_
_entity.id
_entity.type
_entity.pdbx_description
1 polymer ?
#
loop_
_entity_poly.entity_id
_entity_poly.type
_entity_poly.pdbx_seq_one_letter_code
_entity_poly.pdbx_strand_id
1 'polypeptide(L)'
;MPTASSVTRHFHNPAGRITLDETARHRRRVAMTSDAAPGEAGIDFLLDLPQARLLRHGDGLVLDDGRVIEVVAAPEDLLEVRGRDARHLLALAWQIGNRHLPAQILEDRILIRLDHVIAEMLKGLGASVSEVSSPFDPEGGAYGDPHHGHHHDGHSHDHDHVQGHAHGHTNGHV
;
A
#
# COMPACT_ATOMS: atom_id res chain seq x y z
N MET A 1 -27.88 -1.99 2.37
CA MET A 1 -26.54 -2.44 1.93
C MET A 1 -25.69 -2.53 3.18
N PRO A 2 -25.13 -3.70 3.51
CA PRO A 2 -24.29 -3.89 4.70
C PRO A 2 -23.04 -2.99 4.65
N THR A 3 -22.47 -2.68 5.81
CA THR A 3 -21.31 -1.80 5.94
C THR A 3 -20.12 -2.55 6.53
N ALA A 4 -18.98 -2.51 5.86
CA ALA A 4 -17.69 -2.98 6.36
C ALA A 4 -16.95 -1.84 7.09
N SER A 5 -16.89 -1.92 8.41
CA SER A 5 -16.25 -0.88 9.25
C SER A 5 -14.95 -1.33 9.91
N SER A 6 -14.57 -2.60 9.76
CA SER A 6 -13.34 -3.15 10.31
C SER A 6 -12.71 -4.21 9.40
N VAL A 7 -11.41 -4.45 9.61
CA VAL A 7 -10.61 -5.41 8.85
C VAL A 7 -9.99 -6.42 9.81
N THR A 8 -10.07 -7.71 9.48
CA THR A 8 -9.49 -8.82 10.27
C THR A 8 -8.53 -9.66 9.43
N ARG A 9 -7.53 -10.27 10.08
CA ARG A 9 -6.67 -11.32 9.51
C ARG A 9 -7.13 -12.73 9.87
N HIS A 10 -8.12 -12.84 10.77
CA HIS A 10 -8.61 -14.08 11.31
C HIS A 10 -10.08 -14.23 10.97
N PHE A 11 -10.36 -15.09 9.99
CA PHE A 11 -11.70 -15.49 9.58
C PHE A 11 -11.63 -16.86 8.92
N HIS A 12 -12.77 -17.53 8.80
CA HIS A 12 -12.93 -18.78 8.08
C HIS A 12 -14.21 -18.69 7.24
N ASN A 13 -14.25 -19.39 6.10
CA ASN A 13 -15.42 -19.43 5.21
C ASN A 13 -15.96 -18.02 4.85
N PRO A 14 -15.20 -17.21 4.09
CA PRO A 14 -15.67 -15.89 3.68
C PRO A 14 -16.97 -16.01 2.88
N ALA A 15 -17.87 -15.05 3.06
CA ALA A 15 -19.15 -14.99 2.34
C ALA A 15 -18.98 -14.58 0.87
N GLY A 16 -17.84 -13.97 0.53
CA GLY A 16 -17.47 -13.57 -0.82
C GLY A 16 -16.03 -13.11 -0.87
N ARG A 17 -15.55 -12.83 -2.08
CA ARG A 17 -14.21 -12.28 -2.35
C ARG A 17 -14.34 -10.97 -3.10
N ILE A 18 -13.38 -10.07 -2.94
CA ILE A 18 -13.27 -8.89 -3.78
C ILE A 18 -11.84 -8.83 -4.33
N THR A 19 -11.72 -8.92 -5.65
CA THR A 19 -10.43 -8.89 -6.34
C THR A 19 -10.08 -7.45 -6.72
N LEU A 20 -8.96 -6.95 -6.21
CA LEU A 20 -8.55 -5.55 -6.38
C LEU A 20 -7.06 -5.47 -6.74
N ASP A 21 -6.70 -4.64 -7.71
CA ASP A 21 -5.30 -4.27 -7.97
C ASP A 21 -4.73 -3.38 -6.84
N GLU A 22 -3.41 -3.16 -6.82
CA GLU A 22 -2.76 -2.31 -5.81
C GLU A 22 -3.38 -0.91 -5.69
N THR A 23 -3.67 -0.24 -6.80
CA THR A 23 -4.21 1.13 -6.80
C THR A 23 -5.64 1.20 -6.27
N ALA A 24 -6.37 0.09 -6.38
CA ALA A 24 -7.72 -0.08 -5.90
C ALA A 24 -7.80 -0.39 -4.39
N ARG A 25 -6.69 -0.77 -3.76
CA ARG A 25 -6.66 -1.27 -2.38
C ARG A 25 -6.38 -0.23 -1.31
N HIS A 26 -5.98 0.99 -1.67
CA HIS A 26 -5.89 2.09 -0.69
C HIS A 26 -7.23 2.84 -0.61
N ARG A 27 -8.06 2.51 0.39
CA ARG A 27 -9.45 3.00 0.48
C ARG A 27 -9.84 3.30 1.93
N ARG A 28 -10.75 4.28 2.09
CA ARG A 28 -11.44 4.59 3.35
C ARG A 28 -12.93 4.31 3.24
N ARG A 29 -13.59 5.03 2.34
CA ARG A 29 -15.04 5.03 2.20
C ARG A 29 -15.45 4.96 0.74
N VAL A 30 -16.11 3.88 0.33
CA VAL A 30 -16.53 3.66 -1.07
C VAL A 30 -17.54 2.50 -1.12
N ALA A 31 -18.54 2.61 -1.99
CA ALA A 31 -19.45 1.50 -2.27
C ALA A 31 -18.73 0.49 -3.18
N MET A 32 -18.82 -0.78 -2.85
CA MET A 32 -18.14 -1.88 -3.53
C MET A 32 -19.10 -3.05 -3.76
N THR A 33 -18.77 -3.87 -4.74
CA THR A 33 -19.47 -5.13 -5.01
C THR A 33 -18.43 -6.24 -4.98
N SER A 34 -18.70 -7.32 -4.26
CA SER A 34 -17.83 -8.49 -4.26
C SER A 34 -17.81 -9.14 -5.64
N ASP A 35 -16.78 -9.94 -5.91
CA ASP A 35 -16.72 -10.81 -7.08
C ASP A 35 -17.98 -11.69 -7.11
N ALA A 36 -18.52 -11.87 -8.31
CA ALA A 36 -19.69 -12.72 -8.53
C ALA A 36 -19.24 -14.18 -8.66
N ALA A 37 -19.85 -15.08 -7.88
CA ALA A 37 -19.71 -16.50 -8.11
C ALA A 37 -20.50 -16.91 -9.37
N PRO A 38 -20.12 -17.99 -10.08
CA PRO A 38 -20.86 -18.46 -11.25
C PRO A 38 -22.35 -18.68 -10.95
N GLY A 39 -23.21 -17.89 -11.58
CA GLY A 39 -24.67 -17.98 -11.41
C GLY A 39 -25.25 -17.19 -10.23
N GLU A 40 -24.43 -16.43 -9.49
CA GLU A 40 -24.84 -15.59 -8.38
C GLU A 40 -24.44 -14.12 -8.63
N ALA A 41 -25.16 -13.18 -8.02
CA ALA A 41 -24.75 -11.78 -8.02
C ALA A 41 -23.69 -11.54 -6.94
N GLY A 42 -22.81 -10.56 -7.17
CA GLY A 42 -21.90 -10.08 -6.13
C GLY A 42 -22.66 -9.47 -4.95
N ILE A 43 -22.02 -9.43 -3.78
CA ILE A 43 -22.55 -8.81 -2.58
C ILE A 43 -22.19 -7.33 -2.64
N ASP A 44 -23.20 -6.46 -2.72
CA ASP A 44 -23.02 -5.02 -2.57
C ASP A 44 -22.81 -4.67 -1.09
N PHE A 45 -21.78 -3.86 -0.80
CA PHE A 45 -21.48 -3.38 0.55
C PHE A 45 -20.86 -1.98 0.51
N LEU A 46 -20.96 -1.24 1.62
CA LEU A 46 -20.23 0.01 1.83
C LEU A 46 -18.95 -0.31 2.60
N LEU A 47 -17.78 0.01 2.08
CA LEU A 47 -16.59 0.15 2.91
C LEU A 47 -16.67 1.51 3.61
N ASP A 48 -16.55 1.54 4.94
CA ASP A 48 -16.49 2.78 5.73
C ASP A 48 -15.54 2.61 6.92
N LEU A 49 -14.25 2.72 6.63
CA LEU A 49 -13.19 2.61 7.63
C LEU A 49 -12.97 3.96 8.35
N PRO A 50 -12.51 3.94 9.61
CA PRO A 50 -12.17 5.17 10.34
C PRO A 50 -11.17 6.06 9.59
N GLN A 51 -10.21 5.44 8.91
CA GLN A 51 -9.17 6.08 8.09
C GLN A 51 -8.90 5.28 6.82
N ALA A 52 -8.24 5.92 5.84
CA ALA A 52 -7.79 5.21 4.65
C ALA A 52 -6.76 4.15 5.05
N ARG A 53 -6.86 2.96 4.47
CA ARG A 53 -5.94 1.87 4.73
C ARG A 53 -5.68 1.13 3.42
N LEU A 54 -4.46 0.62 3.29
CA LEU A 54 -4.13 -0.38 2.28
C LEU A 54 -4.72 -1.75 2.69
N LEU A 55 -5.69 -2.22 1.91
CA LEU A 55 -6.29 -3.54 2.02
C LEU A 55 -5.32 -4.56 1.44
N ARG A 56 -4.74 -5.43 2.27
CA ARG A 56 -3.74 -6.40 1.83
C ARG A 56 -4.41 -7.67 1.32
N HIS A 57 -3.70 -8.45 0.51
CA HIS A 57 -4.15 -9.81 0.19
C HIS A 57 -4.39 -10.60 1.49
N GLY A 58 -5.53 -11.30 1.56
CA GLY A 58 -5.96 -12.09 2.71
C GLY A 58 -6.51 -11.28 3.88
N ASP A 59 -6.70 -9.96 3.75
CA ASP A 59 -7.50 -9.18 4.70
C ASP A 59 -8.99 -9.55 4.55
N GLY A 60 -9.74 -9.61 5.64
CA GLY A 60 -11.18 -9.82 5.66
C GLY A 60 -11.92 -8.54 6.05
N LEU A 61 -12.84 -8.08 5.20
CA LEU A 61 -13.73 -6.95 5.46
C LEU A 61 -14.96 -7.44 6.24
N VAL A 62 -15.07 -7.04 7.50
CA VAL A 62 -16.14 -7.52 8.39
C VAL A 62 -17.37 -6.63 8.22
N LEU A 63 -18.45 -7.21 7.69
CA LEU A 63 -19.74 -6.56 7.53
C LEU A 63 -20.48 -6.48 8.88
N ASP A 64 -21.35 -5.48 9.01
CA ASP A 64 -22.22 -5.27 10.17
C ASP A 64 -23.23 -6.40 10.41
N ASP A 65 -23.49 -7.26 9.42
CA ASP A 65 -24.29 -8.48 9.54
C ASP A 65 -23.48 -9.74 9.90
N GLY A 66 -22.18 -9.59 10.16
CA GLY A 66 -21.26 -10.66 10.59
C GLY A 66 -20.63 -11.45 9.45
N ARG A 67 -20.99 -11.20 8.19
CA ARG A 67 -20.30 -11.79 7.03
C ARG A 67 -18.91 -11.16 6.85
N VAL A 68 -18.03 -11.91 6.19
CA VAL A 68 -16.68 -11.43 5.84
C VAL A 68 -16.48 -11.52 4.33
N ILE A 69 -16.01 -10.43 3.72
CA ILE A 69 -15.54 -10.41 2.34
C ILE A 69 -14.01 -10.47 2.34
N GLU A 70 -13.44 -11.50 1.74
CA GLU A 70 -11.98 -11.67 1.61
C GLU A 70 -11.43 -10.74 0.51
N VAL A 71 -10.38 -9.99 0.83
CA VAL A 71 -9.65 -9.17 -0.13
C VAL A 71 -8.62 -10.04 -0.84
N VAL A 72 -8.73 -10.10 -2.16
CA VAL A 72 -7.79 -10.80 -3.03
C VAL A 72 -7.05 -9.76 -3.87
N ALA A 73 -5.74 -9.67 -3.69
CA ALA A 73 -4.91 -8.91 -4.62
C ALA A 73 -4.98 -9.54 -6.03
N ALA A 74 -5.36 -8.74 -7.02
CA ALA A 74 -5.41 -9.15 -8.41
C ALA A 74 -4.00 -9.52 -8.90
N PRO A 75 -3.85 -10.53 -9.79
CA PRO A 75 -2.61 -10.73 -10.52
C PRO A 75 -2.28 -9.50 -11.37
N GLU A 76 -1.08 -8.97 -11.21
CA GLU A 76 -0.54 -7.86 -11.98
C GLU A 76 0.67 -8.32 -12.79
N ASP A 77 0.96 -7.66 -13.91
CA ASP A 77 2.17 -7.89 -14.70
C ASP A 77 3.36 -7.21 -14.03
N LEU A 78 4.31 -8.02 -13.58
CA LEU A 78 5.43 -7.59 -12.75
C LEU A 78 6.75 -8.05 -13.36
N LEU A 79 7.83 -7.38 -12.93
CA LEU A 79 9.18 -7.89 -13.04
C LEU A 79 9.57 -8.55 -11.73
N GLU A 80 10.00 -9.79 -11.83
CA GLU A 80 10.74 -10.48 -10.79
C GLU A 80 12.23 -10.20 -10.94
N VAL A 81 12.83 -9.64 -9.89
CA VAL A 81 14.23 -9.23 -9.84
C VAL A 81 14.97 -10.08 -8.82
N ARG A 82 15.99 -10.82 -9.26
CA ARG A 82 16.85 -11.65 -8.41
C ARG A 82 18.30 -11.19 -8.45
N GLY A 83 18.91 -11.15 -7.27
CA GLY A 83 20.34 -10.96 -7.09
C GLY A 83 21.12 -12.26 -7.31
N ARG A 84 22.44 -12.14 -7.46
CA ARG A 84 23.34 -13.31 -7.54
C ARG A 84 23.60 -13.92 -6.16
N ASP A 85 23.43 -13.10 -5.14
CA ASP A 85 23.55 -13.40 -3.71
C ASP A 85 22.74 -12.36 -2.92
N ALA A 86 22.61 -12.55 -1.60
CA ALA A 86 21.83 -11.67 -0.72
C ALA A 86 22.37 -10.23 -0.70
N ARG A 87 23.68 -10.03 -0.71
CA ARG A 87 24.28 -8.69 -0.72
C ARG A 87 23.95 -7.96 -2.02
N HIS A 88 23.98 -8.67 -3.15
CA HIS A 88 23.61 -8.12 -4.43
C HIS A 88 22.12 -7.74 -4.46
N LEU A 89 21.23 -8.59 -3.92
CA LEU A 89 19.80 -8.28 -3.83
C LEU A 89 19.54 -7.00 -3.03
N LEU A 90 20.24 -6.80 -1.90
CA LEU A 90 20.15 -5.56 -1.12
C LEU A 90 20.62 -4.33 -1.91
N ALA A 91 21.71 -4.45 -2.68
CA ALA A 91 22.18 -3.37 -3.54
C ALA A 91 21.17 -3.04 -4.66
N LEU A 92 20.50 -4.05 -5.22
CA LEU A 92 19.42 -3.86 -6.19
C LEU A 92 18.21 -3.17 -5.55
N ALA A 93 17.80 -3.60 -4.34
CA ALA A 93 16.73 -2.95 -3.57
C ALA A 93 17.01 -1.47 -3.34
N TRP A 94 18.24 -1.11 -2.99
CA TRP A 94 18.68 0.28 -2.86
C TRP A 94 18.52 1.07 -4.17
N GLN A 95 18.92 0.49 -5.30
CA GLN A 95 18.78 1.15 -6.60
C GLN A 95 17.32 1.35 -7.01
N ILE A 96 16.47 0.36 -6.74
CA ILE A 96 15.02 0.43 -6.97
C ILE A 96 14.41 1.53 -6.09
N GLY A 97 14.75 1.54 -4.80
CA GLY A 97 14.29 2.53 -3.83
C GLY A 97 14.69 3.97 -4.18
N ASN A 98 15.92 4.19 -4.67
CA ASN A 98 16.38 5.50 -5.13
C ASN A 98 15.59 6.08 -6.31
N ARG A 99 14.75 5.26 -6.95
CA ARG A 99 13.86 5.66 -8.05
C ARG A 99 12.41 5.81 -7.61
N HIS A 100 12.14 5.65 -6.31
CA HIS A 100 10.80 5.72 -5.74
C HIS A 100 9.80 4.77 -6.41
N LEU A 101 10.28 3.60 -6.83
CA LEU A 101 9.43 2.58 -7.43
C LEU A 101 8.72 1.79 -6.31
N PRO A 102 7.40 1.55 -6.43
CA PRO A 102 6.73 0.55 -5.61
C PRO A 102 7.42 -0.79 -5.79
N ALA A 103 7.81 -1.41 -4.68
CA ALA A 103 8.51 -2.68 -4.68
C ALA A 103 8.00 -3.56 -3.55
N GLN A 104 7.74 -4.82 -3.86
CA GLN A 104 7.47 -5.85 -2.85
C GLN A 104 8.77 -6.60 -2.59
N ILE A 105 9.23 -6.59 -1.34
CA ILE A 105 10.50 -7.19 -0.95
C ILE A 105 10.22 -8.59 -0.40
N LEU A 106 10.76 -9.61 -1.06
CA LEU A 106 10.67 -11.00 -0.63
C LEU A 106 12.08 -11.50 -0.27
N GLU A 107 12.17 -12.63 0.42
CA GLU A 107 13.44 -13.17 0.94
C GLU A 107 14.50 -13.35 -0.16
N ASP A 108 14.09 -13.79 -1.35
CA ASP A 108 14.99 -14.18 -2.43
C ASP A 108 14.80 -13.39 -3.73
N ARG A 109 13.88 -12.41 -3.74
CA ARG A 109 13.50 -11.64 -4.94
C ARG A 109 12.81 -10.33 -4.59
N ILE A 110 12.73 -9.44 -5.57
CA ILE A 110 11.95 -8.20 -5.50
C ILE A 110 10.95 -8.22 -6.65
N LEU A 111 9.70 -7.87 -6.37
CA LEU A 111 8.71 -7.62 -7.42
C LEU A 111 8.54 -6.11 -7.62
N ILE A 112 8.52 -5.67 -8.86
CA ILE A 112 8.18 -4.30 -9.27
C ILE A 112 7.23 -4.36 -10.47
N ARG A 113 6.56 -3.25 -10.80
CA ARG A 113 5.74 -3.17 -12.01
C ARG A 113 6.55 -3.43 -13.27
N LEU A 114 5.88 -4.00 -14.28
CA LEU A 114 6.46 -4.19 -15.60
C LEU A 114 6.86 -2.86 -16.25
N ASP A 115 8.17 -2.58 -16.27
CA ASP A 115 8.77 -1.42 -16.93
C ASP A 115 10.06 -1.85 -17.65
N HIS A 116 10.04 -1.79 -18.98
CA HIS A 116 11.16 -2.22 -19.81
C HIS A 116 12.45 -1.39 -19.60
N VAL A 117 12.34 -0.09 -19.28
CA VAL A 117 13.50 0.78 -19.01
C VAL A 117 14.17 0.34 -17.72
N ILE A 118 13.36 0.07 -16.69
CA ILE A 118 13.87 -0.44 -15.41
C ILE A 118 14.43 -1.85 -15.58
N ALA A 119 13.80 -2.70 -16.38
CA ALA A 119 14.29 -4.04 -16.67
C ALA A 119 15.72 -4.01 -17.27
N GLU A 120 15.94 -3.20 -18.31
CA GLU A 120 17.26 -3.09 -18.95
C GLU A 120 18.31 -2.51 -18.00
N MET A 121 17.94 -1.53 -17.19
CA MET A 121 18.84 -0.98 -16.17
C MET A 121 19.23 -2.06 -15.14
N LEU A 122 18.28 -2.84 -14.61
CA LEU A 122 18.55 -3.89 -13.63
C LEU A 122 19.41 -5.01 -14.22
N LYS A 123 19.16 -5.40 -15.48
CA LYS A 123 20.02 -6.33 -16.21
C LYS A 123 21.45 -5.78 -16.36
N GLY A 124 21.60 -4.48 -16.65
CA GLY A 124 22.90 -3.80 -16.69
C GLY A 124 23.66 -3.79 -15.37
N LEU A 125 22.94 -3.86 -14.23
CA LEU A 125 23.52 -4.04 -12.89
C LEU A 125 23.84 -5.51 -12.56
N GLY A 126 23.53 -6.44 -13.48
CA GLY A 126 23.78 -7.88 -13.34
C GLY A 126 22.67 -8.65 -12.62
N ALA A 127 21.46 -8.08 -12.50
CA ALA A 127 20.29 -8.78 -11.97
C ALA A 127 19.76 -9.81 -12.97
N SER A 128 19.18 -10.90 -12.45
CA SER A 128 18.28 -11.75 -13.22
C SER A 128 16.89 -11.14 -13.17
N VAL A 129 16.30 -10.85 -14.33
CA VAL A 129 15.00 -10.18 -14.45
C VAL A 129 14.09 -11.04 -15.33
N SER A 130 12.90 -11.36 -14.84
CA SER A 130 11.88 -12.10 -15.59
C SER A 130 10.50 -11.49 -15.40
N GLU A 131 9.61 -11.66 -16.38
CA GLU A 131 8.22 -11.23 -16.28
C GLU A 131 7.39 -12.28 -15.56
N VAL A 132 6.56 -11.86 -14.62
CA VAL A 132 5.68 -12.74 -13.84
C VAL A 132 4.31 -12.10 -13.69
N SER A 133 3.26 -12.93 -13.66
CA SER A 133 1.92 -12.52 -13.27
C SER A 133 1.65 -12.99 -11.84
N SER A 134 1.52 -12.05 -10.91
CA SER A 134 1.40 -12.36 -9.47
C SER A 134 0.65 -11.24 -8.74
N PRO A 135 -0.02 -11.53 -7.62
CA PRO A 135 -0.39 -10.51 -6.65
C PRO A 135 0.77 -9.60 -6.30
N PHE A 136 0.50 -8.29 -6.17
CA PHE A 136 1.51 -7.28 -5.88
C PHE A 136 1.18 -6.52 -4.59
N ASP A 137 1.93 -6.75 -3.53
CA ASP A 137 1.78 -6.07 -2.24
C ASP A 137 3.04 -5.26 -1.92
N PRO A 138 3.27 -4.10 -2.55
CA PRO A 138 4.48 -3.33 -2.33
C PRO A 138 4.62 -2.88 -0.87
N GLU A 139 5.86 -2.71 -0.45
CA GLU A 139 6.19 -2.10 0.83
C GLU A 139 5.64 -0.68 0.89
N GLY A 140 5.13 -0.29 2.07
CA GLY A 140 4.76 1.10 2.29
C GLY A 140 5.99 2.00 2.17
N GLY A 141 5.86 3.12 1.46
CA GLY A 141 6.96 4.09 1.39
C GLY A 141 7.32 4.63 2.76
N ALA A 142 8.54 5.15 2.93
CA ALA A 142 9.01 5.74 4.21
C ALA A 142 8.18 6.93 4.71
N TYR A 143 7.32 7.49 3.85
CA TYR A 143 6.40 8.59 4.13
C TYR A 143 4.93 8.20 3.92
N GLY A 144 4.66 6.90 3.68
CA GLY A 144 3.31 6.33 3.67
C GLY A 144 2.88 6.02 5.10
N ASP A 145 1.68 6.47 5.44
CA ASP A 145 0.90 6.30 6.67
C ASP A 145 1.59 5.56 7.86
N PRO A 146 1.89 6.24 8.99
CA PRO A 146 2.73 5.73 10.09
C PRO A 146 2.11 4.59 10.92
N HIS A 147 1.12 3.86 10.43
CA HIS A 147 0.27 3.02 11.28
C HIS A 147 0.61 1.53 11.31
N HIS A 148 1.75 1.13 10.74
CA HIS A 148 2.41 -0.12 11.14
C HIS A 148 3.24 0.11 12.41
N GLY A 149 2.56 0.29 13.55
CA GLY A 149 3.23 0.35 14.85
C GLY A 149 2.31 0.84 15.96
N HIS A 150 1.94 -0.09 16.85
CA HIS A 150 1.55 0.09 18.25
C HIS A 150 0.63 1.27 18.63
N HIS A 151 -0.53 0.93 19.20
CA HIS A 151 -1.29 1.82 20.09
C HIS A 151 -0.35 2.54 21.06
N HIS A 152 -0.14 3.84 20.86
CA HIS A 152 0.29 4.75 21.91
C HIS A 152 -0.65 5.94 21.91
N ASP A 153 -1.27 6.13 23.07
CA ASP A 153 -2.11 7.26 23.41
C ASP A 153 -1.46 8.60 23.03
N GLY A 154 -2.32 9.52 22.59
CA GLY A 154 -1.93 10.71 21.87
C GLY A 154 -1.18 11.77 22.66
N HIS A 155 -0.54 12.68 21.93
CA HIS A 155 -0.41 14.09 22.26
C HIS A 155 -0.17 14.87 20.95
N SER A 156 -1.20 15.55 20.47
CA SER A 156 -1.10 16.55 19.40
C SER A 156 -0.46 17.82 19.97
N HIS A 157 0.74 18.17 19.51
CA HIS A 157 1.31 19.50 19.72
C HIS A 157 0.95 20.37 18.52
N ASP A 158 0.02 21.29 18.75
CA ASP A 158 -0.37 22.36 17.84
C ASP A 158 0.72 23.45 17.90
N HIS A 159 1.34 23.77 16.75
CA HIS A 159 2.28 24.89 16.65
C HIS A 159 1.60 26.05 15.94
N ASP A 160 1.03 26.92 16.75
CA ASP A 160 0.45 28.20 16.35
C ASP A 160 1.59 29.19 16.01
N HIS A 161 1.74 29.52 14.72
CA HIS A 161 2.71 30.51 14.26
C HIS A 161 2.07 31.91 14.23
N VAL A 162 2.21 32.64 15.34
CA VAL A 162 1.90 34.08 15.37
C VAL A 162 3.04 34.86 14.72
N GLN A 163 2.77 35.46 13.55
CA GLN A 163 3.62 36.49 12.94
C GLN A 163 3.32 37.87 13.54
N GLY A 164 4.38 38.63 13.86
CA GLY A 164 4.30 40.09 13.93
C GLY A 164 5.18 40.75 15.00
N HIS A 165 6.51 40.80 14.79
CA HIS A 165 7.36 41.74 15.53
C HIS A 165 7.76 42.91 14.62
N ALA A 166 7.26 44.08 14.98
CA ALA A 166 7.61 45.38 14.44
C ALA A 166 8.93 45.88 15.05
N HIS A 167 9.78 46.53 14.25
CA HIS A 167 10.84 47.40 14.75
C HIS A 167 10.88 48.71 13.96
N GLY A 168 10.55 49.80 14.68
CA GLY A 168 10.73 51.18 14.25
C GLY A 168 12.09 51.75 14.66
N HIS A 169 12.66 52.51 13.71
CA HIS A 169 13.68 53.57 13.71
C HIS A 169 14.55 53.90 14.94
N THR A 170 15.84 54.19 14.65
CA THR A 170 16.54 55.39 15.18
C THR A 170 17.54 55.97 14.15
N ASN A 171 17.55 57.31 14.04
CA ASN A 171 18.45 58.17 13.24
C ASN A 171 19.85 58.35 13.89
N GLY A 172 20.87 58.74 13.09
CA GLY A 172 22.06 59.40 13.64
C GLY A 172 23.28 59.55 12.71
N HIS A 173 23.37 60.71 12.05
CA HIS A 173 24.54 61.54 11.67
C HIS A 173 25.79 61.00 10.95
N VAL A 174 26.12 61.70 9.85
CA VAL A 174 27.39 62.43 9.66
C VAL A 174 27.06 63.86 9.22
#